data_AF-A0A957LRD5-F1
#
_entry.id   AF-A0A957LRD5-F1
#
_cell.length_a   1.000
_cell.length_b   1.000
_cell.length_c   1.000
_cell.angle_alpha   90.00
_cell.angle_beta   90.00
_cell.angle_gamma   90.00
#
_symmetry.space_group_name_H-M   'P 1'
#
loop_
_entity.id
_entity.type
_entity.pdbx_description
1 polymer ?
#
loop_
_entity_poly.entity_id
_entity_poly.type
_entity_poly.pdbx_seq_one_letter_code
_entity_poly.pdbx_strand_id
1 'polypeptide(L)'
;MRSSEFTGNSASQGGAILNYGVITVTGGLLQGNAAGSTGGALYTDSAARTVISGAQILSNTAAVIGGGVYALGPTTLAGGALQYNRCTSGSCADTNGLFAQTTLTVTADSPFTYTDNLNLRGDLVVQGNVTFTAGVATFS
;
A
#
# COMPACT_ATOMS: atom_id res chain seq x y z
N MET A 1 4.81 11.99 8.44
CA MET A 1 4.24 13.13 7.69
C MET A 1 2.75 13.26 7.98
N ARG A 2 2.18 14.46 7.91
CA ARG A 2 0.76 14.72 8.20
C ARG A 2 0.12 15.52 7.06
N SER A 3 -0.99 15.03 6.51
CA SER A 3 -1.81 15.71 5.50
C SER A 3 -1.02 16.31 4.33
N SER A 4 -0.09 15.53 3.77
CA SER A 4 0.71 15.93 2.60
C SER A 4 0.16 15.29 1.33
N GLU A 5 0.38 15.94 0.19
CA GLU A 5 0.00 15.42 -1.13
C GLU A 5 1.25 15.10 -1.94
N PHE A 6 1.36 13.85 -2.38
CA PHE A 6 2.38 13.37 -3.31
C PHE A 6 1.69 12.86 -4.56
N THR A 7 1.74 13.64 -5.63
CA THR A 7 1.04 13.33 -6.87
C THR A 7 1.99 13.29 -8.07
N GLY A 8 1.80 12.30 -8.94
CA GLY A 8 2.56 12.21 -10.21
C GLY A 8 4.07 11.99 -10.07
N ASN A 9 4.54 11.50 -8.92
CA ASN A 9 5.97 11.26 -8.70
C ASN A 9 6.40 9.94 -9.34
N SER A 10 7.69 9.82 -9.69
CA SER A 10 8.25 8.62 -10.31
C SER A 10 9.62 8.29 -9.73
N ALA A 11 9.83 7.01 -9.41
CA ALA A 11 11.10 6.49 -8.88
C ALA A 11 11.32 5.03 -9.32
N SER A 12 12.49 4.46 -9.00
CA SER A 12 12.71 3.02 -9.18
C SER A 12 11.89 2.19 -8.17
N GLN A 13 11.83 2.64 -6.92
CA GLN A 13 11.09 2.04 -5.82
C GLN A 13 10.43 3.14 -5.03
N GLY A 14 9.18 2.94 -4.60
CA GLY A 14 8.49 3.94 -3.79
C GLY A 14 8.26 5.22 -4.58
N GLY A 15 7.35 5.20 -5.56
CA GLY A 15 7.17 6.31 -6.50
C GLY A 15 6.96 7.67 -5.81
N ALA A 16 6.31 7.69 -4.64
CA ALA A 16 6.29 8.85 -3.74
C ALA A 16 7.23 8.72 -2.55
N ILE A 17 7.25 7.55 -1.90
CA ILE A 17 7.97 7.36 -0.64
C ILE A 17 8.78 6.06 -0.67
N LEU A 18 10.08 6.20 -0.40
CA LEU A 18 11.00 5.10 -0.14
C LEU A 18 11.41 5.13 1.33
N ASN A 19 11.09 4.09 2.10
CA ASN A 19 11.34 4.04 3.54
C ASN A 19 12.19 2.83 3.95
N TYR A 20 13.32 3.10 4.63
CA TYR A 20 14.18 2.09 5.25
C TYR A 20 14.13 2.10 6.79
N GLY A 21 13.34 3.00 7.39
CA GLY A 21 13.27 3.18 8.84
C GLY A 21 11.84 3.18 9.36
N VAL A 22 11.57 4.00 10.37
CA VAL A 22 10.22 4.15 10.91
C VAL A 22 9.52 5.29 10.18
N ILE A 23 8.34 5.01 9.61
CA ILE A 23 7.48 6.04 9.04
C ILE A 23 6.07 5.97 9.59
N THR A 24 5.52 7.14 9.88
CA THR A 24 4.10 7.33 10.14
C THR A 24 3.53 8.29 9.10
N VAL A 25 2.55 7.81 8.33
CA VAL A 25 1.76 8.58 7.39
C VAL A 25 0.40 8.79 8.01
N THR A 26 0.02 10.05 8.26
CA THR A 26 -1.28 10.39 8.85
C THR A 26 -2.04 11.32 7.92
N GLY A 27 -3.16 10.86 7.36
CA GLY A 27 -3.91 11.56 6.33
C GLY A 27 -3.11 11.74 5.03
N GLY A 28 -3.60 12.63 4.18
CA GLY A 28 -2.94 13.02 2.94
C GLY A 28 -3.28 12.13 1.74
N LEU A 29 -2.68 12.45 0.61
CA LEU A 29 -2.95 11.87 -0.70
C LEU A 29 -1.65 11.42 -1.35
N LEU A 30 -1.57 10.14 -1.73
CA LEU A 30 -0.54 9.60 -2.60
C LEU A 30 -1.25 9.11 -3.87
N GLN A 31 -1.21 9.92 -4.93
CA GLN A 31 -1.99 9.64 -6.14
C GLN A 31 -1.19 9.68 -7.43
N GLY A 32 -1.41 8.69 -8.31
CA GLY A 32 -0.82 8.70 -9.65
C GLY A 32 0.70 8.63 -9.64
N ASN A 33 1.31 8.13 -8.57
CA ASN A 33 2.74 7.92 -8.48
C ASN A 33 3.12 6.59 -9.13
N ALA A 34 4.34 6.52 -9.66
CA ALA A 34 4.83 5.38 -10.43
C ALA A 34 6.17 4.86 -9.90
N ALA A 35 6.31 3.54 -9.82
CA ALA A 35 7.59 2.89 -9.55
C ALA A 35 8.02 2.00 -10.71
N GLY A 36 9.27 2.14 -11.15
CA GLY A 36 9.87 1.26 -12.18
C GLY A 36 10.07 -0.18 -11.71
N SER A 37 9.96 -0.46 -10.42
CA SER A 37 10.06 -1.79 -9.83
C SER A 37 8.90 -2.06 -8.87
N THR A 38 8.92 -1.53 -7.65
CA THR A 38 7.98 -1.92 -6.59
C THR A 38 7.48 -0.72 -5.77
N GLY A 39 6.24 -0.83 -5.27
CA GLY A 39 5.65 0.19 -4.40
C GLY A 39 5.36 1.48 -5.16
N GLY A 40 4.32 1.48 -6.00
CA GLY A 40 4.04 2.64 -6.87
C GLY A 40 3.82 3.94 -6.11
N ALA A 41 3.22 3.87 -4.93
CA ALA A 41 3.20 4.97 -3.96
C ALA A 41 4.33 4.83 -2.93
N LEU A 42 4.40 3.67 -2.27
CA LEU A 42 5.21 3.47 -1.09
C LEU A 42 5.96 2.14 -1.15
N TYR A 43 7.27 2.21 -0.94
CA TYR A 43 8.12 1.08 -0.64
C TYR A 43 8.60 1.15 0.80
N THR A 44 8.59 0.01 1.49
CA THR A 44 9.16 -0.10 2.84
C THR A 44 10.04 -1.35 2.95
N ASP A 45 11.25 -1.17 3.46
CA ASP A 45 12.24 -2.25 3.63
C ASP A 45 11.85 -3.24 4.75
N SER A 46 12.48 -4.41 4.76
CA SER A 46 12.29 -5.47 5.76
C SER A 46 12.52 -5.02 7.21
N ALA A 47 13.47 -4.10 7.43
CA ALA A 47 13.75 -3.54 8.76
C ALA A 47 12.84 -2.35 9.12
N ALA A 48 12.03 -1.88 8.17
CA ALA A 48 11.17 -0.72 8.35
C ALA A 48 9.94 -1.04 9.21
N ARG A 49 9.44 -0.02 9.93
CA ARG A 49 8.14 -0.08 10.59
C ARG A 49 7.26 1.02 10.04
N THR A 50 6.08 0.64 9.56
CA THR A 50 5.21 1.54 8.81
C THR A 50 3.84 1.62 9.46
N VAL A 51 3.36 2.83 9.69
CA VAL A 51 1.98 3.09 10.10
C VAL A 51 1.35 4.05 9.10
N ILE A 52 0.26 3.63 8.46
CA ILE A 52 -0.54 4.45 7.56
C ILE A 52 -1.91 4.62 8.19
N SER A 53 -2.28 5.86 8.50
CA SER A 53 -3.54 6.18 9.15
C SER A 53 -4.29 7.23 8.35
N GLY A 54 -5.49 6.91 7.85
CA GLY A 54 -6.38 7.85 7.17
C GLY A 54 -5.89 8.40 5.82
N ALA A 55 -4.85 7.81 5.22
CA ALA A 55 -4.30 8.28 3.94
C ALA A 55 -5.06 7.72 2.73
N GLN A 56 -5.10 8.49 1.64
CA GLN A 56 -5.66 8.09 0.36
C GLN A 56 -4.51 7.67 -0.57
N ILE A 57 -4.43 6.39 -0.93
CA ILE A 57 -3.41 5.83 -1.83
C ILE A 57 -4.12 5.37 -3.11
N LEU A 58 -4.12 6.21 -4.13
CA LEU A 58 -5.03 6.11 -5.27
C LEU A 58 -4.30 6.06 -6.60
N SER A 59 -4.69 5.13 -7.48
CA SER A 59 -4.24 5.13 -8.88
C SER A 59 -2.72 5.13 -9.08
N ASN A 60 -1.96 4.56 -8.15
CA ASN A 60 -0.51 4.43 -8.29
C ASN A 60 -0.15 3.18 -9.07
N THR A 61 1.04 3.17 -9.68
CA THR A 61 1.49 2.05 -10.51
C THR A 61 2.89 1.58 -10.14
N ALA A 62 3.12 0.27 -10.21
CA ALA A 62 4.45 -0.32 -10.12
C ALA A 62 4.67 -1.28 -11.28
N ALA A 63 5.89 -1.38 -11.79
CA ALA A 63 6.15 -2.33 -12.87
C ALA A 63 6.00 -3.78 -12.41
N VAL A 64 6.47 -4.15 -11.21
CA VAL A 64 6.64 -5.56 -10.81
C VAL A 64 5.60 -6.01 -9.77
N ILE A 65 5.48 -5.30 -8.66
CA ILE A 65 4.63 -5.75 -7.54
C ILE A 65 4.28 -4.58 -6.60
N GLY A 66 3.12 -4.64 -5.96
CA GLY A 66 2.65 -3.61 -5.03
C GLY A 66 2.42 -2.28 -5.74
N GLY A 67 1.48 -2.24 -6.69
CA GLY A 67 1.16 -1.04 -7.46
C GLY A 67 0.85 0.18 -6.60
N GLY A 68 0.31 -0.03 -5.40
CA GLY A 68 0.19 1.01 -4.38
C GLY A 68 1.33 0.91 -3.39
N VAL A 69 1.33 -0.17 -2.61
CA VAL A 69 2.24 -0.34 -1.47
C VAL A 69 2.98 -1.66 -1.59
N TYR A 70 4.29 -1.60 -1.42
CA TYR A 70 5.15 -2.76 -1.27
C TYR A 70 5.83 -2.71 0.10
N ALA A 71 5.41 -3.60 1.00
CA ALA A 71 5.86 -3.62 2.37
C ALA A 71 6.61 -4.91 2.71
N LEU A 72 7.90 -4.80 2.97
CA LEU A 72 8.70 -5.92 3.45
C LEU A 72 8.66 -6.02 4.99
N GLY A 73 8.67 -4.88 5.68
CA GLY A 73 8.58 -4.80 7.15
C GLY A 73 7.14 -4.73 7.69
N PRO A 74 6.97 -4.81 9.02
CA PRO A 74 5.65 -4.74 9.65
C PRO A 74 4.92 -3.45 9.31
N THR A 75 3.67 -3.59 8.86
CA THR A 75 2.84 -2.47 8.41
C THR A 75 1.50 -2.47 9.14
N THR A 76 1.11 -1.31 9.66
CA THR A 76 -0.22 -1.07 10.24
C THR A 76 -1.02 -0.12 9.35
N LEU A 77 -2.23 -0.53 8.99
CA LEU A 77 -3.22 0.29 8.27
C LEU A 77 -4.37 0.67 9.20
N ALA A 78 -4.59 1.96 9.37
CA ALA A 78 -5.59 2.54 10.28
C ALA A 78 -6.51 3.51 9.52
N GLY A 79 -7.51 2.98 8.81
CA GLY A 79 -8.41 3.77 7.97
C GLY A 79 -7.76 4.36 6.71
N GLY A 80 -8.53 5.14 5.93
CA GLY A 80 -8.12 5.64 4.61
C GLY A 80 -8.61 4.76 3.46
N ALA A 81 -7.97 4.87 2.30
CA ALA A 81 -8.33 4.10 1.11
C ALA A 81 -7.08 3.67 0.33
N LEU A 82 -7.15 2.47 -0.26
CA LEU A 82 -6.14 1.96 -1.19
C LEU A 82 -6.87 1.41 -2.42
N GLN A 83 -6.98 2.24 -3.47
CA GLN A 83 -7.87 1.99 -4.60
C GLN A 83 -7.19 2.24 -5.94
N TYR A 84 -7.59 1.45 -6.95
CA TYR A 84 -7.14 1.59 -8.34
C TYR A 84 -5.62 1.53 -8.55
N ASN A 85 -4.88 1.02 -7.58
CA ASN A 85 -3.45 0.87 -7.70
C ASN A 85 -3.14 -0.42 -8.47
N ARG A 86 -2.19 -0.37 -9.40
CA ARG A 86 -1.98 -1.46 -10.36
C ARG A 86 -0.52 -1.79 -10.53
N CYS A 87 -0.22 -3.08 -10.60
CA CYS A 87 1.00 -3.50 -11.25
C CYS A 87 0.80 -3.44 -12.79
N THR A 88 1.82 -3.01 -13.55
CA THR A 88 1.66 -2.74 -14.99
C THR A 88 2.50 -3.62 -15.91
N SER A 89 3.43 -4.45 -15.40
CA SER A 89 4.12 -5.42 -16.28
C SER A 89 3.27 -6.65 -16.54
N GLY A 90 3.59 -7.41 -17.60
CA GLY A 90 2.99 -8.73 -17.83
C GLY A 90 3.35 -9.80 -16.80
N SER A 91 4.14 -9.47 -15.77
CA SER A 91 4.67 -10.38 -14.76
C SER A 91 4.23 -10.03 -13.34
N CYS A 92 3.09 -9.33 -13.20
CA CYS A 92 2.54 -8.97 -11.89
C CYS A 92 2.34 -10.21 -11.03
N ALA A 93 3.29 -10.43 -10.10
CA ALA A 93 3.25 -11.51 -9.15
C ALA A 93 2.23 -11.11 -8.06
N ASP A 94 1.00 -11.57 -8.24
CA ASP A 94 -0.02 -11.68 -7.20
C ASP A 94 -0.45 -10.40 -6.44
N THR A 95 0.05 -9.18 -6.73
CA THR A 95 -0.51 -7.94 -6.14
C THR A 95 -0.54 -6.74 -7.09
N ASN A 96 -1.76 -6.25 -7.32
CA ASN A 96 -2.06 -5.02 -8.02
C ASN A 96 -1.96 -3.86 -7.03
N GLY A 97 -2.53 -4.02 -5.83
CA GLY A 97 -2.67 -2.95 -4.84
C GLY A 97 -1.61 -2.96 -3.74
N LEU A 98 -1.62 -3.98 -2.88
CA LEU A 98 -0.78 -4.05 -1.67
C LEU A 98 -0.11 -5.41 -1.54
N PHE A 99 1.21 -5.39 -1.41
CA PHE A 99 2.01 -6.53 -0.99
C PHE A 99 2.57 -6.30 0.42
N ALA A 100 2.40 -7.29 1.29
CA ALA A 100 3.04 -7.34 2.60
C ALA A 100 3.78 -8.68 2.78
N GLN A 101 5.10 -8.64 2.94
CA GLN A 101 5.89 -9.86 3.17
C GLN A 101 5.74 -10.40 4.58
N THR A 102 5.65 -9.50 5.57
CA THR A 102 5.61 -9.86 6.99
C THR A 102 4.21 -9.59 7.56
N THR A 103 4.12 -8.97 8.74
CA THR A 103 2.83 -8.74 9.41
C THR A 103 2.13 -7.52 8.83
N LEU A 104 0.91 -7.74 8.36
CA LEU A 104 -0.06 -6.67 8.08
C LEU A 104 -1.04 -6.60 9.25
N THR A 105 -1.05 -5.48 9.97
CA THR A 105 -2.06 -5.18 10.99
C THR A 105 -3.07 -4.21 10.41
N VAL A 106 -4.35 -4.55 10.47
CA VAL A 106 -5.44 -3.66 10.08
C VAL A 106 -6.21 -3.28 11.34
N THR A 107 -6.17 -2.00 11.69
CA THR A 107 -6.88 -1.42 12.83
C THR A 107 -8.03 -0.57 12.30
N ALA A 108 -9.27 -0.85 12.68
CA ALA A 108 -10.39 0.00 12.28
C ALA A 108 -10.52 1.21 13.21
N ASP A 109 -10.27 2.40 12.69
CA ASP A 109 -10.82 3.67 13.22
C ASP A 109 -12.01 4.16 12.37
N SER A 110 -12.10 3.70 11.11
CA SER A 110 -13.16 3.93 10.12
C SER A 110 -13.10 2.79 9.07
N PRO A 111 -14.15 2.50 8.27
CA PRO A 111 -14.05 1.45 7.26
C PRO A 111 -12.93 1.80 6.27
N PHE A 112 -11.90 0.95 6.22
CA PHE A 112 -10.90 0.99 5.16
C PHE A 112 -11.52 0.30 3.94
N THR A 113 -11.90 1.05 2.92
CA THR A 113 -12.44 0.48 1.69
C THR A 113 -11.28 0.17 0.76
N TYR A 114 -10.90 -1.10 0.71
CA TYR A 114 -10.13 -1.62 -0.40
C TYR A 114 -11.09 -1.79 -1.58
N THR A 115 -10.94 -0.95 -2.62
CA THR A 115 -11.74 -1.06 -3.84
C THR A 115 -10.75 -1.13 -4.99
N ASP A 116 -10.42 -2.35 -5.39
CA ASP A 116 -9.97 -2.57 -6.75
C ASP A 116 -11.07 -3.33 -7.49
N ASN A 117 -11.26 -2.97 -8.75
CA ASN A 117 -12.37 -3.46 -9.55
C ASN A 117 -12.16 -4.94 -9.91
N LEU A 118 -12.79 -5.83 -9.13
CA LEU A 118 -13.24 -7.19 -9.47
C LEU A 118 -12.15 -8.29 -9.57
N ASN A 119 -12.30 -9.31 -8.70
CA ASN A 119 -11.54 -10.56 -8.50
C ASN A 119 -10.33 -10.47 -7.55
N LEU A 120 -10.55 -10.90 -6.30
CA LEU A 120 -9.59 -11.04 -5.17
C LEU A 120 -8.29 -11.85 -5.47
N ARG A 121 -8.10 -12.37 -6.68
CA ARG A 121 -6.82 -12.94 -7.08
C ARG A 121 -5.92 -11.81 -7.52
N GLY A 122 -4.93 -11.50 -6.70
CA GLY A 122 -3.84 -10.67 -7.14
C GLY A 122 -3.88 -9.24 -6.63
N ASP A 123 -4.65 -8.91 -5.59
CA ASP A 123 -4.91 -7.52 -5.18
C ASP A 123 -4.26 -7.16 -3.85
N LEU A 124 -4.46 -8.04 -2.87
CA LEU A 124 -3.79 -8.07 -1.59
C LEU A 124 -3.06 -9.40 -1.45
N VAL A 125 -1.74 -9.36 -1.29
CA VAL A 125 -0.97 -10.52 -0.82
C VAL A 125 -0.31 -10.16 0.47
N VAL A 126 -0.55 -11.02 1.45
CA VAL A 126 0.20 -11.04 2.68
C VAL A 126 0.87 -12.41 2.78
N GLN A 127 2.20 -12.45 2.67
CA GLN A 127 2.96 -13.69 2.83
C GLN A 127 3.17 -14.03 4.32
N GLY A 128 3.07 -13.03 5.20
CA GLY A 128 3.10 -13.21 6.65
C GLY A 128 1.70 -13.22 7.27
N ASN A 129 1.63 -12.80 8.53
CA ASN A 129 0.39 -12.81 9.29
C ASN A 129 -0.46 -11.58 8.98
N VAL A 130 -1.76 -11.79 8.79
CA VAL A 130 -2.76 -10.72 8.84
C VAL A 130 -3.38 -10.68 10.22
N THR A 131 -3.40 -9.52 10.87
CA THR A 131 -4.05 -9.33 12.17
C THR A 131 -5.07 -8.21 12.10
N PHE A 132 -6.31 -8.50 12.50
CA PHE A 132 -7.36 -7.51 12.67
C PHE A 132 -7.53 -7.22 14.16
N THR A 133 -7.30 -5.98 14.59
CA THR A 133 -7.33 -5.62 16.02
C THR A 133 -8.65 -5.00 16.47
N ALA A 134 -9.48 -4.54 15.52
CA ALA A 134 -10.86 -4.09 15.71
C ALA A 134 -11.53 -3.85 14.33
N GLY A 135 -12.86 -4.00 14.25
CA GLY A 135 -13.67 -3.66 13.08
C GLY A 135 -13.99 -4.78 12.09
N VAL A 136 -14.63 -4.42 10.98
CA VAL A 136 -15.04 -5.31 9.87
C VAL A 136 -14.14 -5.03 8.68
N ALA A 137 -13.42 -6.03 8.19
CA ALA A 137 -12.77 -5.97 6.89
C ALA A 137 -13.79 -6.39 5.81
N THR A 138 -14.21 -5.44 4.98
CA THR A 138 -15.07 -5.73 3.84
C THR A 138 -14.20 -5.96 2.61
N PHE A 139 -14.20 -7.20 2.13
CA PHE A 139 -13.65 -7.58 0.83
C PHE A 139 -14.83 -7.68 -0.13
N SER A 140 -14.88 -6.82 -1.15
CA SER A 140 -15.94 -6.81 -2.18
C SER A 140 -15.44 -7.39 -3.49
#